data_AF-A0A5B0GUP0-F1
#
_entry.id   AF-A0A5B0GUP0-F1
#
_cell.length_a   1.000
_cell.length_b   1.000
_cell.length_c   1.000
_cell.angle_alpha   90.00
_cell.angle_beta   90.00
_cell.angle_gamma   90.00
#
_symmetry.space_group_name_H-M   'P 1'
#
loop_
_entity.id
_entity.type
_entity.pdbx_description
1 polymer ?
#
loop_
_entity_poly.entity_id
_entity_poly.type
_entity_poly.pdbx_seq_one_letter_code
_entity_poly.pdbx_strand_id
1 'polypeptide(L)'
;MPIVVALIALIALVYGAVRAFYALQAAFGLAVAVGVAVLVAALLIAAAAYWWRRRQEVAPNIRDGDWTHELKGSWGSVRLAAGKRLCEIHVGEERGAYIFADLLGAEFESRDGLSQVALKVKDAKHGDWLVPMSDERQAKQWQRIFLLAREQKL
;
A
#
# COMPACT_ATOMS: atom_id res chain seq x y z
N MET A 1 15.06 -14.39 -18.31
CA MET A 1 15.85 -13.28 -18.90
C MET A 1 15.22 -11.89 -18.73
N PRO A 2 14.77 -11.46 -17.52
CA PRO A 2 14.26 -10.08 -17.32
C PRO A 2 15.36 -9.06 -16.99
N ILE A 3 16.47 -9.49 -16.38
CA ILE A 3 17.54 -8.60 -15.89
C ILE A 3 18.31 -7.95 -17.04
N VAL A 4 18.62 -8.70 -18.11
CA VAL A 4 19.34 -8.19 -19.28
C VAL A 4 18.52 -7.12 -20.01
N VAL A 5 17.21 -7.35 -20.14
CA VAL A 5 16.29 -6.37 -20.77
C VAL A 5 16.22 -5.09 -19.94
N ALA A 6 16.15 -5.19 -18.61
CA ALA A 6 16.18 -4.04 -17.73
C ALA A 6 17.48 -3.23 -17.84
N LEU A 7 18.63 -3.91 -17.97
CA LEU A 7 19.92 -3.26 -18.19
C LEU A 7 19.98 -2.51 -19.51
N ILE A 8 19.50 -3.10 -20.61
CA ILE A 8 19.46 -2.44 -21.92
C ILE A 8 18.54 -1.21 -21.88
N ALA A 9 17.36 -1.34 -21.26
CA ALA A 9 16.43 -0.23 -21.10
C ALA A 9 17.06 0.91 -20.28
N LEU A 10 17.80 0.58 -19.22
CA LEU A 10 18.52 1.57 -18.41
C LEU A 10 19.59 2.29 -19.23
N ILE A 11 20.38 1.56 -20.03
CA ILE A 11 21.40 2.16 -20.91
C ILE A 11 20.75 3.09 -21.94
N ALA A 12 19.67 2.67 -22.58
CA ALA A 12 18.95 3.49 -23.54
C ALA A 12 18.37 4.76 -22.91
N LEU A 13 17.84 4.66 -21.69
CA LEU A 13 17.30 5.79 -20.93
C LEU A 13 18.41 6.79 -20.57
N VAL A 14 19.55 6.31 -20.08
CA VAL A 14 20.72 7.16 -19.76
C VAL A 14 21.23 7.84 -21.03
N TYR A 15 21.39 7.11 -22.12
CA TYR A 15 21.84 7.66 -23.39
C TYR A 15 20.89 8.72 -23.94
N GLY A 16 19.58 8.46 -23.90
CA GLY A 16 18.55 9.40 -24.30
C GLY A 16 18.56 10.68 -23.46
N ALA A 17 18.73 10.54 -22.13
CA ALA A 17 18.84 11.67 -21.22
C ALA A 17 20.07 12.54 -21.51
N VAL A 18 21.23 11.92 -21.75
CA VAL A 18 22.47 12.63 -22.11
C VAL A 18 22.30 13.36 -23.45
N ARG A 19 21.73 12.70 -24.46
CA ARG A 19 21.48 13.33 -25.76
C ARG A 19 20.49 14.49 -25.66
N ALA A 20 19.43 14.34 -24.88
CA ALA A 20 18.46 15.40 -24.63
C ALA A 20 19.11 16.59 -23.90
N PHE A 21 19.96 16.33 -22.91
CA PHE A 21 20.70 17.38 -22.19
C PHE A 21 21.58 18.20 -23.14
N TYR A 22 22.36 17.54 -23.99
CA TYR A 22 23.19 18.25 -24.98
C TYR A 22 22.36 19.00 -26.02
N ALA A 23 21.23 18.46 -26.46
CA ALA A 23 20.32 19.17 -27.36
C ALA A 23 19.71 20.43 -26.71
N LEU A 24 19.30 20.32 -25.45
CA LEU A 24 18.81 21.43 -24.63
C LEU A 24 19.90 22.48 -24.40
N GLN A 25 21.11 22.05 -24.09
CA GLN A 25 22.26 22.94 -23.91
C GLN A 25 22.59 23.68 -25.21
N ALA A 26 22.56 22.99 -26.35
CA ALA A 26 22.85 23.60 -27.65
C ALA A 26 21.77 24.61 -28.10
N ALA A 27 20.50 24.36 -27.78
CA ALA A 27 19.39 25.21 -28.19
C ALA A 27 19.10 26.38 -27.23
N PHE A 28 19.25 26.16 -25.93
CA PHE A 28 18.78 27.11 -24.89
C PHE A 28 19.87 27.52 -23.89
N GLY A 29 21.09 27.00 -24.05
CA GLY A 29 22.21 27.27 -23.17
C GLY A 29 22.23 26.40 -21.91
N LEU A 30 23.36 26.44 -21.21
CA LEU A 30 23.67 25.55 -20.10
C LEU A 30 22.72 25.73 -18.89
N ALA A 31 22.33 26.97 -18.58
CA ALA A 31 21.43 27.25 -17.45
C ALA A 31 20.07 26.55 -17.59
N VAL A 32 19.48 26.55 -18.80
CA VAL A 32 18.20 25.89 -19.07
C VAL A 32 18.33 24.38 -19.01
N ALA A 33 19.40 23.81 -19.59
CA ALA A 33 19.65 22.38 -19.55
C ALA A 33 19.80 21.85 -18.11
N VAL A 34 20.56 22.56 -17.27
CA VAL A 34 20.71 22.21 -15.84
C VAL A 34 19.38 22.30 -15.10
N GLY A 35 18.60 23.37 -15.33
CA GLY A 35 17.29 23.54 -14.71
C GLY A 35 16.32 22.39 -15.02
N VAL A 36 16.25 21.97 -16.29
CA VAL A 36 15.41 20.84 -16.72
C VAL A 36 15.91 19.53 -16.11
N ALA A 37 17.22 19.29 -16.07
CA ALA A 37 17.78 18.08 -15.47
C ALA A 37 17.41 17.96 -13.98
N VAL A 38 17.53 19.06 -13.23
CA VAL A 38 17.15 19.11 -11.81
C VAL A 38 15.65 18.85 -11.62
N LEU A 39 14.80 19.47 -12.45
CA LEU A 39 13.35 19.27 -12.39
C LEU A 39 12.96 17.81 -12.63
N VAL A 40 13.52 17.18 -13.68
CA VAL A 40 13.26 15.77 -13.99
C VAL A 40 13.73 14.87 -12.84
N ALA A 41 14.92 15.11 -12.30
CA ALA A 41 15.42 14.35 -11.15
C ALA A 41 14.48 14.48 -9.94
N ALA A 42 14.00 15.69 -9.64
CA ALA A 42 13.06 15.93 -8.54
C ALA A 42 11.73 15.19 -8.75
N LEU A 43 11.19 15.19 -9.98
CA LEU A 43 9.96 14.45 -10.31
C LEU A 43 10.14 12.94 -10.17
N LEU A 44 11.27 12.39 -10.58
CA LEU A 44 11.58 10.97 -10.41
C LEU A 44 11.69 10.59 -8.94
N ILE A 45 12.37 11.40 -8.13
CA ILE A 45 12.47 11.19 -6.68
C ILE A 45 11.08 11.27 -6.04
N ALA A 46 10.26 12.25 -6.40
CA ALA A 46 8.90 12.39 -5.89
C ALA A 46 8.02 11.18 -6.26
N ALA A 47 8.11 10.70 -7.50
CA ALA A 47 7.39 9.51 -7.97
C ALA A 47 7.84 8.25 -7.23
N ALA A 48 9.15 8.06 -7.05
CA ALA A 48 9.71 6.93 -6.31
C ALA A 48 9.29 6.97 -4.82
N ALA A 49 9.36 8.14 -4.18
CA ALA A 49 8.93 8.33 -2.80
C ALA A 49 7.42 8.09 -2.64
N TYR A 50 6.62 8.57 -3.58
CA TYR A 50 5.17 8.31 -3.60
C TYR A 50 4.87 6.82 -3.73
N TRP A 51 5.55 6.11 -4.65
CA TRP A 51 5.40 4.66 -4.79
C TRP A 51 5.85 3.93 -3.52
N TRP A 52 6.98 4.31 -2.95
CA TRP A 52 7.46 3.69 -1.71
C TRP A 52 6.45 3.87 -0.58
N ARG A 53 5.97 5.09 -0.32
CA ARG A 53 4.93 5.35 0.68
C ARG A 53 3.69 4.48 0.44
N ARG A 54 3.25 4.41 -0.81
CA ARG A 54 2.10 3.61 -1.24
C ARG A 54 2.29 2.10 -0.98
N ARG A 55 3.53 1.60 -0.99
CA ARG A 55 3.88 0.20 -0.65
C ARG A 55 4.05 0.00 0.85
N GLN A 56 4.64 0.98 1.55
CA GLN A 56 4.84 0.93 3.00
C GLN A 56 3.53 0.91 3.78
N GLU A 57 2.49 1.56 3.27
CA GLU A 57 1.13 1.48 3.83
C GLU A 57 0.59 0.03 3.88
N VAL A 58 1.07 -0.87 3.02
CA VAL A 58 0.65 -2.27 2.95
C VAL A 58 1.81 -3.21 3.34
N ALA A 59 2.87 -2.66 3.92
CA ALA A 59 3.99 -3.49 4.35
C ALA A 59 3.60 -4.26 5.62
N PRO A 60 4.10 -5.50 5.78
CA PRO A 60 3.86 -6.29 6.96
C PRO A 60 4.27 -5.50 8.21
N ASN A 61 3.31 -5.24 9.09
CA ASN A 61 3.55 -4.51 10.34
C ASN A 61 4.31 -5.39 11.35
N ILE A 62 4.17 -6.71 11.24
CA ILE A 62 4.81 -7.70 12.11
C ILE A 62 5.36 -8.85 11.27
N ARG A 63 6.41 -9.51 11.77
CA ARG A 63 6.91 -10.80 11.28
C ARG A 63 6.90 -11.81 12.43
N ASP A 64 5.70 -12.17 12.88
CA ASP A 64 5.51 -13.12 13.97
C ASP A 64 4.95 -14.43 13.39
N GLY A 65 5.87 -15.36 13.11
CA GLY A 65 5.56 -16.60 12.39
C GLY A 65 4.95 -16.32 11.01
N ASP A 66 3.74 -16.82 10.79
CA ASP A 66 2.99 -16.64 9.53
C ASP A 66 2.18 -15.33 9.48
N TRP A 67 2.11 -14.59 10.59
CA TRP A 67 1.33 -13.36 10.69
C TRP A 67 2.12 -12.17 10.16
N THR A 68 1.49 -11.45 9.25
CA THR A 68 2.11 -10.34 8.50
C THR A 68 1.60 -8.98 8.96
N HIS A 69 0.34 -8.89 9.36
CA HIS A 69 -0.24 -7.65 9.85
C HIS A 69 -1.01 -7.95 11.13
N GLU A 70 -0.84 -7.08 12.11
CA GLU A 70 -1.60 -7.11 13.34
C GLU A 70 -1.96 -5.67 13.74
N LEU A 71 -3.19 -5.50 14.17
CA LEU A 71 -3.69 -4.34 14.88
C LEU A 71 -4.19 -4.81 16.24
N LYS A 72 -3.69 -4.20 17.31
CA LYS A 72 -4.17 -4.40 18.67
C LYS A 72 -4.68 -3.07 19.20
N GLY A 73 -5.85 -3.08 19.81
CA GLY A 73 -6.45 -1.93 20.48
C GLY A 73 -7.14 -2.36 21.76
N SER A 74 -7.61 -1.38 22.54
CA SER A 74 -8.43 -1.66 23.74
C SER A 74 -9.75 -2.37 23.42
N TRP A 75 -10.20 -2.29 22.16
CA TRP A 75 -11.41 -2.91 21.64
C TRP A 75 -11.21 -4.36 21.17
N GLY A 76 -9.96 -4.84 21.06
CA GLY A 76 -9.65 -6.17 20.55
C GLY A 76 -8.43 -6.22 19.63
N SER A 77 -8.42 -7.15 18.68
CA SER A 77 -7.31 -7.33 17.75
C SER A 77 -7.73 -7.87 16.39
N VAL A 78 -7.06 -7.39 15.34
CA VAL A 78 -7.15 -7.95 13.99
C VAL A 78 -5.78 -8.46 13.56
N ARG A 79 -5.73 -9.66 12.99
CA ARG A 79 -4.51 -10.26 12.45
C ARG A 79 -4.74 -10.77 11.04
N LEU A 80 -3.74 -10.58 10.18
CA LEU A 80 -3.73 -11.09 8.81
C LEU A 80 -2.42 -11.84 8.54
N ALA A 81 -2.56 -13.08 8.10
CA ALA A 81 -1.46 -13.91 7.62
C ALA A 81 -1.50 -13.95 6.09
N ALA A 82 -0.77 -13.05 5.42
CA ALA A 82 -0.74 -12.99 3.95
C ALA A 82 -0.30 -14.33 3.33
N GLY A 83 0.71 -14.97 3.94
CA GLY A 83 1.25 -16.26 3.46
C GLY A 83 0.25 -17.41 3.55
N LYS A 84 -0.68 -17.38 4.52
CA LYS A 84 -1.72 -18.41 4.72
C LYS A 84 -3.12 -17.96 4.26
N ARG A 85 -3.24 -16.73 3.76
CA ARG A 85 -4.51 -16.09 3.34
C ARG A 85 -5.60 -16.14 4.41
N LEU A 86 -5.20 -15.91 5.66
CA LEU A 86 -6.07 -16.04 6.82
C LEU A 86 -6.20 -14.70 7.54
N CYS A 87 -7.41 -14.40 7.99
CA CYS A 87 -7.78 -13.20 8.74
C CYS A 87 -8.43 -13.64 10.05
N GLU A 88 -7.88 -13.21 11.17
CA GLU A 88 -8.52 -13.34 12.47
C GLU A 88 -8.94 -11.97 12.97
N ILE A 89 -10.17 -11.88 13.45
CA ILE A 89 -10.78 -10.66 13.96
C ILE A 89 -11.32 -10.99 15.34
N HIS A 90 -10.99 -10.12 16.29
CA HIS A 90 -11.49 -10.18 17.64
C HIS A 90 -11.91 -8.78 18.04
N VAL A 91 -13.19 -8.60 18.33
CA VAL A 91 -13.77 -7.32 18.74
C VAL A 91 -14.67 -7.60 19.94
N GLY A 92 -14.34 -7.02 21.10
CA GLY A 92 -15.01 -7.35 22.35
C GLY A 92 -14.87 -8.83 22.71
N GLU A 93 -15.98 -9.52 22.95
CA GLU A 93 -16.03 -10.97 23.23
C GLU A 93 -16.15 -11.83 21.96
N GLU A 94 -16.41 -11.20 20.81
CA GLU A 94 -16.64 -11.91 19.56
C GLU A 94 -15.31 -12.18 18.85
N ARG A 95 -15.19 -13.38 18.28
CA ARG A 95 -14.01 -13.79 17.50
C ARG A 95 -14.45 -14.49 16.21
N GLY A 96 -13.90 -14.02 15.09
CA GLY A 96 -14.07 -14.61 13.77
C GLY A 96 -12.72 -14.97 13.16
N ALA A 97 -12.67 -16.11 12.47
CA ALA A 97 -11.54 -16.50 11.65
C ALA A 97 -12.04 -16.78 10.23
N TYR A 98 -11.51 -16.05 9.25
CA TYR A 98 -11.95 -16.05 7.87
C TYR A 98 -10.76 -16.26 6.95
N ILE A 99 -10.98 -16.93 5.81
CA ILE A 99 -10.00 -16.90 4.72
C ILE A 99 -10.24 -15.68 3.85
N PHE A 100 -9.23 -15.25 3.10
CA PHE A 100 -9.34 -14.05 2.24
C PHE A 100 -10.46 -14.16 1.20
N ALA A 101 -10.86 -15.37 0.81
CA ALA A 101 -11.97 -15.61 -0.10
C ALA A 101 -13.34 -15.30 0.52
N ASP A 102 -13.44 -15.27 1.84
CA ASP A 102 -14.67 -14.96 2.56
C ASP A 102 -14.81 -13.44 2.81
N LEU A 103 -13.79 -12.65 2.51
CA LEU A 103 -13.85 -11.19 2.60
C LEU A 103 -14.62 -10.64 1.39
N LEU A 104 -15.73 -9.95 1.62
CA LEU A 104 -16.56 -9.38 0.57
C LEU A 104 -16.14 -7.93 0.24
N GLY A 105 -15.83 -7.14 1.26
CA GLY A 105 -15.45 -5.74 1.10
C GLY A 105 -14.97 -5.10 2.39
N ALA A 106 -14.32 -3.94 2.26
CA ALA A 106 -13.92 -3.11 3.39
C ALA A 106 -14.26 -1.65 3.08
N GLU A 107 -15.07 -1.04 3.96
CA GLU A 107 -15.52 0.34 3.83
C GLU A 107 -15.01 1.16 5.01
N PHE A 108 -14.48 2.34 4.70
CA PHE A 108 -14.14 3.32 5.71
C PHE A 108 -15.42 4.00 6.19
N GLU A 109 -15.67 3.96 7.48
CA GLU A 109 -16.78 4.68 8.11
C GLU A 109 -16.26 5.60 9.20
N SER A 110 -16.72 6.84 9.21
CA SER A 110 -16.52 7.75 10.33
C SER A 110 -17.84 7.87 11.06
N ARG A 111 -17.94 7.20 12.22
CA ARG A 111 -19.16 7.20 13.04
C ARG A 111 -18.85 7.83 14.39
N ASP A 112 -19.65 8.82 14.77
CA ASP A 112 -19.53 9.55 16.04
C ASP A 112 -18.12 10.15 16.29
N GLY A 113 -17.45 10.58 15.21
CA GLY A 113 -16.10 11.14 15.27
C GLY A 113 -14.98 10.11 15.46
N LEU A 114 -15.32 8.82 15.53
CA LEU A 114 -14.37 7.71 15.56
C LEU A 114 -14.20 7.16 14.14
N SER A 115 -12.94 7.04 13.71
CA SER A 115 -12.59 6.37 12.46
C SER A 115 -12.74 4.86 12.63
N GLN A 116 -13.47 4.19 11.74
CA GLN A 116 -13.71 2.76 11.79
C GLN A 116 -13.61 2.15 10.39
N VAL A 117 -13.36 0.85 10.32
CA VAL A 117 -13.42 0.08 9.07
C VAL A 117 -14.47 -1.01 9.23
N ALA A 118 -15.51 -0.94 8.40
CA ALA A 118 -16.53 -1.97 8.28
C ALA A 118 -16.04 -3.04 7.31
N LEU A 119 -15.70 -4.21 7.83
CA LEU A 119 -15.28 -5.37 7.03
C LEU A 119 -16.47 -6.31 6.82
N LYS A 120 -16.90 -6.39 5.57
CA LYS A 120 -17.97 -7.28 5.14
C LYS A 120 -17.40 -8.67 4.91
N VAL A 121 -17.93 -9.66 5.62
CA VAL A 121 -17.49 -11.05 5.50
C VAL A 121 -18.67 -11.95 5.14
N LYS A 122 -18.37 -13.06 4.48
CA LYS A 122 -19.34 -14.06 4.07
C LYS A 122 -19.69 -14.98 5.26
N ASP A 123 -20.20 -14.38 6.33
CA ASP A 123 -20.65 -15.06 7.54
C ASP A 123 -22.10 -14.65 7.84
N ALA A 124 -22.97 -15.63 8.06
CA ALA A 124 -24.36 -15.39 8.39
C ALA A 124 -24.55 -14.88 9.83
N LYS A 125 -23.57 -15.08 10.72
CA LYS A 125 -23.63 -14.59 12.11
C LYS A 125 -23.07 -13.18 12.27
N HIS A 126 -21.99 -12.85 11.55
CA HIS A 126 -21.32 -11.57 11.64
C HIS A 126 -21.12 -11.03 10.22
N GLY A 127 -22.17 -10.43 9.65
CA GLY A 127 -22.13 -9.94 8.26
C GLY A 127 -21.09 -8.84 8.06
N ASP A 128 -21.05 -7.89 9.00
CA ASP A 128 -20.15 -6.73 8.98
C ASP A 128 -19.41 -6.58 10.31
N TRP A 129 -18.08 -6.69 10.29
CA TRP A 129 -17.23 -6.42 11.45
C TRP A 129 -16.85 -4.95 11.50
N LEU A 130 -17.22 -4.26 12.57
CA LEU A 130 -16.80 -2.88 12.82
C LEU A 130 -15.49 -2.87 13.61
N VAL A 131 -14.42 -2.41 12.96
CA VAL A 131 -13.08 -2.35 13.56
C VAL A 131 -12.72 -0.88 13.86
N PRO A 132 -12.69 -0.46 15.14
CA PRO A 132 -12.30 0.90 15.50
C PRO A 132 -10.82 1.19 15.22
N MET A 133 -10.53 2.40 14.73
CA MET A 133 -9.20 2.84 14.35
C MET A 133 -8.80 4.08 15.15
N SER A 134 -7.51 4.26 15.40
CA SER A 134 -6.98 5.40 16.15
C SER A 134 -7.10 6.71 15.39
N ASP A 135 -6.95 6.68 14.05
CA ASP A 135 -7.08 7.85 13.18
C ASP A 135 -7.58 7.48 11.77
N GLU A 136 -7.89 8.50 10.98
CA GLU A 136 -8.37 8.35 9.60
C GLU A 136 -7.29 7.73 8.69
N ARG A 137 -6.00 7.98 8.96
CA ARG A 137 -4.89 7.44 8.16
C ARG A 137 -4.77 5.93 8.33
N GLN A 138 -4.83 5.45 9.56
CA GLN A 138 -4.84 4.04 9.93
C GLN A 138 -6.09 3.36 9.37
N ALA A 139 -7.25 4.01 9.42
CA ALA A 139 -8.47 3.46 8.84
C ALA A 139 -8.36 3.28 7.32
N LYS A 140 -7.84 4.28 6.58
CA LYS A 140 -7.57 4.16 5.14
C LYS A 140 -6.52 3.10 4.83
N GLN A 141 -5.48 3.00 5.65
CA GLN A 141 -4.43 1.99 5.52
C GLN A 141 -5.03 0.58 5.64
N TRP A 142 -5.80 0.32 6.70
CA TRP A 142 -6.43 -0.97 6.96
C TRP A 142 -7.52 -1.32 5.95
N GLN A 143 -8.34 -0.35 5.52
CA GLN A 143 -9.27 -0.53 4.41
C GLN A 143 -8.55 -1.09 3.18
N ARG A 144 -7.40 -0.50 2.84
CA ARG A 144 -6.62 -0.91 1.69
C ARG A 144 -5.95 -2.28 1.86
N ILE A 145 -5.45 -2.58 3.06
CA ILE A 145 -4.93 -3.90 3.41
C ILE A 145 -6.03 -4.96 3.22
N PHE A 146 -7.24 -4.73 3.72
CA PHE A 146 -8.35 -5.68 3.55
C PHE A 146 -8.79 -5.85 2.09
N LEU A 147 -8.83 -4.77 1.31
CA LEU A 147 -9.12 -4.86 -0.13
C LEU A 147 -8.06 -5.67 -0.88
N LEU A 148 -6.78 -5.49 -0.52
CA LEU A 148 -5.68 -6.27 -1.11
C LEU A 148 -5.69 -7.73 -0.64
N ALA A 149 -6.07 -7.97 0.62
CA ALA A 149 -6.29 -9.31 1.15
C ALA A 149 -7.39 -10.03 0.36
N ARG A 150 -8.55 -9.40 0.15
CA ARG A 150 -9.63 -9.92 -0.70
C ARG A 150 -9.15 -10.26 -2.12
N GLU A 151 -8.36 -9.38 -2.73
CA GLU A 151 -7.79 -9.61 -4.07
C GLU A 151 -6.66 -10.65 -4.09
N GLN A 152 -6.26 -11.18 -2.93
CA GLN A 152 -5.13 -12.10 -2.77
C GLN A 152 -3.81 -11.53 -3.30
N LYS A 153 -3.64 -10.20 -3.24
CA LYS A 153 -2.46 -9.46 -3.68
C LYS A 153 -1.64 -8.89 -2.52
N LEU A 154 -1.91 -9.39 -1.31
CA LEU A 154 -1.21 -9.00 -0.08
C LEU A 154 0.19 -9.63 -0.01
#